data_AF-A0A352PJI1-F1
#
_entry.id   AF-A0A352PJI1-F1
#
_cell.length_a   1.000
_cell.length_b   1.000
_cell.length_c   1.000
_cell.angle_alpha   90.00
_cell.angle_beta   90.00
_cell.angle_gamma   90.00
#
_symmetry.space_group_name_H-M   'P 1'
#
loop_
_entity.id
_entity.type
_entity.pdbx_description
1 polymer ?
#
loop_
_entity_poly.entity_id
_entity_poly.type
_entity_poly.pdbx_seq_one_letter_code
_entity_poly.pdbx_strand_id
1 'polypeptide(L)'
;MSELITTILKRKVEDVATYGGLDAETLRNALKEELQYYVLNFIYNHQEYNSWIMYGGSALRIIYGLDRMSVDLDFEISHSVNEKFLEELKKEVEEYFFNTYGAGADFMTAKITAGRGLLLKFYVGEELGFGHTSKQIHVKIDLNHFVAPKTVIERRPINRDQLSFVIITYNMASLMASKLAAIFLRGTRGIGRDKYEEKGRDIYDLLWYMGKKVVPDFDYLIAKGIDVKDPRALFDKLTLQMNKVSDKNLEQDLGPLFVNKTFIGNWLKNWRESYLRLLDDYKIRTITELESIGINQDFHTDNFSFVYWYTTEDGGSVRIDYRISNYWIDFREGDLQIKADKKLDDKIEFRSNGRSSRKTSEEKLKQYATLFYQKNEKYFKKTNDVMLGDVIITKVIRMTAEKLNQREQIVLNKSALLSCELDDLLK
;
A
#
# COMPACT_ATOMS: atom_id res chain seq x y z
N MET A 1 33.57 -0.23 17.53
CA MET A 1 33.71 -1.18 16.41
C MET A 1 32.36 -1.27 15.75
N SER A 2 32.22 -0.68 14.57
CA SER A 2 31.04 -0.71 13.68
C SER A 2 31.41 -1.30 12.32
N GLU A 3 32.48 -2.11 12.28
CA GLU A 3 33.15 -2.57 11.06
C GLU A 3 32.20 -3.26 10.09
N LEU A 4 31.20 -3.99 10.58
CA LEU A 4 30.18 -4.63 9.74
C LEU A 4 29.35 -3.61 8.97
N ILE A 5 28.75 -2.63 9.67
CA ILE A 5 27.92 -1.60 9.05
C ILE A 5 28.79 -0.76 8.10
N THR A 6 29.98 -0.33 8.54
CA THR A 6 30.91 0.42 7.69
C THR A 6 31.29 -0.37 6.43
N THR A 7 31.58 -1.67 6.53
CA THR A 7 31.92 -2.52 5.38
C THR A 7 30.76 -2.62 4.40
N ILE A 8 29.53 -2.82 4.89
CA ILE A 8 28.34 -2.89 4.05
C ILE A 8 28.08 -1.55 3.36
N LEU A 9 28.26 -0.43 4.06
CA LEU A 9 28.15 0.89 3.48
C LEU A 9 29.24 1.17 2.44
N LYS A 10 30.49 0.76 2.66
CA LYS A 10 31.58 0.87 1.66
C LYS A 10 31.25 0.10 0.39
N ARG A 11 30.80 -1.16 0.51
CA ARG A 11 30.33 -1.95 -0.63
C ARG A 11 29.18 -1.24 -1.36
N LYS A 12 28.24 -0.65 -0.62
CA LYS A 12 27.14 0.13 -1.21
C LYS A 12 27.65 1.36 -1.98
N VAL A 13 28.67 2.06 -1.49
CA VAL A 13 29.32 3.17 -2.22
C VAL A 13 29.92 2.66 -3.54
N GLU A 14 30.65 1.54 -3.51
CA GLU A 14 31.26 0.93 -4.70
C GLU A 14 30.21 0.52 -5.73
N ASP A 15 29.15 -0.19 -5.30
CA ASP A 15 28.03 -0.60 -6.15
C ASP A 15 27.39 0.61 -6.84
N VAL A 16 27.19 1.69 -6.09
CA VAL A 16 26.55 2.92 -6.57
C VAL A 16 27.49 3.72 -7.49
N ALA A 17 28.80 3.67 -7.27
CA ALA A 17 29.80 4.31 -8.13
C ALA A 17 29.88 3.69 -9.54
N THR A 18 29.45 2.43 -9.72
CA THR A 18 29.39 1.80 -11.05
C THR A 18 28.45 2.51 -12.04
N TYR A 19 27.52 3.34 -11.53
CA TYR A 19 26.57 4.11 -12.34
C TYR A 19 27.13 5.44 -12.85
N GLY A 20 28.43 5.72 -12.66
CA GLY A 20 29.07 6.99 -12.97
C GLY A 20 28.99 7.98 -11.80
N GLY A 21 29.72 9.10 -11.89
CA GLY A 21 29.84 10.08 -10.80
C GLY A 21 28.49 10.65 -10.37
N LEU A 22 27.97 10.16 -9.24
CA LEU A 22 26.72 10.61 -8.64
C LEU A 22 26.94 11.85 -7.79
N ASP A 23 25.92 12.70 -7.72
CA ASP A 23 25.92 13.80 -6.77
C ASP A 23 25.90 13.28 -5.32
N ALA A 24 26.50 14.05 -4.43
CA ALA A 24 26.71 13.65 -3.04
C ALA A 24 25.40 13.42 -2.27
N GLU A 25 24.30 14.05 -2.68
CA GLU A 25 22.99 13.88 -2.05
C GLU A 25 22.35 12.55 -2.44
N THR A 26 22.43 12.15 -3.71
CA THR A 26 21.97 10.85 -4.20
C THR A 26 22.72 9.72 -3.51
N LEU A 27 24.05 9.82 -3.40
CA LEU A 27 24.85 8.81 -2.69
C LEU A 27 24.47 8.72 -1.20
N ARG A 28 24.28 9.86 -0.54
CA ARG A 28 23.77 9.92 0.84
C ARG A 28 22.42 9.23 0.99
N ASN A 29 21.50 9.42 0.04
CA ASN A 29 20.18 8.77 0.08
C ASN A 29 20.30 7.25 -0.11
N ALA A 30 21.19 6.78 -0.98
CA ALA A 30 21.43 5.34 -1.17
C ALA A 30 21.98 4.67 0.09
N LEU A 31 22.88 5.34 0.81
CA LEU A 31 23.42 4.87 2.09
C LEU A 31 22.37 4.92 3.21
N LYS A 32 21.48 5.91 3.18
CA LYS A 32 20.35 6.01 4.11
C LYS A 32 19.39 4.83 3.96
N GLU A 33 19.07 4.41 2.74
CA GLU A 33 18.24 3.22 2.51
C GLU A 33 18.87 1.96 3.12
N GLU A 34 20.20 1.83 3.05
CA GLU A 34 20.89 0.69 3.66
C GLU A 34 20.77 0.73 5.19
N LEU A 35 20.99 1.90 5.80
CA LEU A 35 20.87 2.09 7.25
C LEU A 35 19.43 1.85 7.78
N GLN A 36 18.40 2.12 6.98
CA GLN A 36 17.01 1.88 7.35
C GLN A 36 16.73 0.41 7.68
N TYR A 37 17.38 -0.56 7.02
CA TYR A 37 17.17 -1.98 7.32
C TYR A 37 17.62 -2.34 8.75
N TYR A 38 18.69 -1.73 9.25
CA TYR A 38 19.14 -1.94 10.64
C TYR A 38 18.14 -1.37 11.65
N VAL A 39 17.56 -0.21 11.34
CA VAL A 39 16.52 0.41 12.17
C VAL A 39 15.25 -0.42 12.15
N LEU A 40 14.86 -0.96 11.00
CA LEU A 40 13.69 -1.85 10.88
C LEU A 40 13.93 -3.18 11.59
N ASN A 41 15.15 -3.71 11.56
CA ASN A 41 15.52 -4.92 12.29
C ASN A 41 15.42 -4.72 13.82
N PHE A 42 15.74 -3.52 14.31
CA PHE A 42 15.46 -3.13 15.71
C PHE A 42 13.95 -3.12 15.98
N ILE A 43 13.19 -2.32 15.23
CA ILE A 43 11.75 -2.10 15.46
C ILE A 43 10.98 -3.43 15.43
N TYR A 44 11.18 -4.24 14.40
CA TYR A 44 10.36 -5.42 14.16
C TYR A 44 10.79 -6.67 14.94
N ASN A 45 11.95 -6.65 15.59
CA ASN A 45 12.35 -7.67 16.57
C ASN A 45 12.17 -7.21 18.02
N HIS A 46 11.77 -5.95 18.25
CA HIS A 46 11.43 -5.45 19.58
C HIS A 46 10.08 -6.03 20.05
N GLN A 47 9.95 -6.32 21.35
CA GLN A 47 8.72 -6.90 21.90
C GLN A 47 7.52 -5.96 21.76
N GLU A 48 7.73 -4.65 21.89
CA GLU A 48 6.67 -3.64 21.84
C GLU A 48 6.44 -3.07 20.43
N TYR A 49 7.51 -2.82 19.68
CA TYR A 49 7.46 -2.03 18.44
C TYR A 49 7.15 -2.87 17.19
N ASN A 50 7.22 -4.20 17.30
CA ASN A 50 6.91 -5.10 16.18
C ASN A 50 5.47 -5.02 15.66
N SER A 51 4.60 -4.33 16.41
CA SER A 51 3.19 -4.11 16.08
C SER A 51 2.96 -2.86 15.23
N TRP A 52 3.98 -2.02 15.03
CA TRP A 52 3.84 -0.75 14.30
C TRP A 52 3.58 -0.96 12.80
N ILE A 53 2.62 -0.21 12.27
CA ILE A 53 2.22 -0.31 10.87
C ILE A 53 3.07 0.66 10.05
N MET A 54 4.00 0.13 9.27
CA MET A 54 4.79 0.91 8.33
C MET A 54 3.92 1.32 7.14
N TYR A 55 4.07 2.57 6.70
CA TYR A 55 3.36 3.09 5.54
C TYR A 55 4.24 4.09 4.75
N GLY A 56 3.67 4.71 3.72
CA GLY A 56 4.37 5.72 2.92
C GLY A 56 5.42 5.16 1.95
N GLY A 57 6.35 6.02 1.54
CA GLY A 57 7.28 5.73 0.44
C GLY A 57 8.27 4.61 0.74
N SER A 58 8.67 4.44 1.99
CA SER A 58 9.62 3.39 2.38
C SER A 58 8.96 2.01 2.41
N ALA A 59 7.68 1.93 2.78
CA ALA A 59 6.90 0.69 2.63
C ALA A 59 6.82 0.29 1.15
N LEU A 60 6.53 1.25 0.26
CA LEU A 60 6.54 1.02 -1.19
C LEU A 60 7.89 0.55 -1.72
N ARG A 61 8.97 1.20 -1.28
CA ARG A 61 10.34 0.89 -1.71
C ARG A 61 10.78 -0.51 -1.27
N ILE A 62 10.61 -0.83 0.00
CA ILE A 62 11.15 -2.08 0.59
C ILE A 62 10.28 -3.28 0.22
N ILE A 63 8.96 -3.13 0.21
CA ILE A 63 8.02 -4.24 0.07
C ILE A 63 7.63 -4.47 -1.40
N TYR A 64 7.45 -3.37 -2.16
CA TYR A 64 6.86 -3.40 -3.49
C TYR A 64 7.81 -2.96 -4.61
N GLY A 65 9.06 -2.64 -4.29
CA GLY A 65 10.09 -2.32 -5.28
C GLY A 65 9.85 -1.00 -6.02
N LEU A 66 9.36 0.04 -5.34
CA LEU A 66 9.30 1.40 -5.91
C LEU A 66 10.68 1.83 -6.43
N ASP A 67 10.77 2.41 -7.62
CA ASP A 67 12.08 2.68 -8.26
C ASP A 67 12.87 3.79 -7.58
N ARG A 68 12.19 4.85 -7.11
CA ARG A 68 12.83 5.96 -6.41
C ARG A 68 13.26 5.53 -5.02
N MET A 69 14.36 6.10 -4.55
CA MET A 69 14.79 5.93 -3.17
C MET A 69 13.81 6.57 -2.19
N SER A 70 13.76 6.06 -0.95
CA SER A 70 12.96 6.62 0.13
C SER A 70 13.79 6.88 1.39
N VAL A 71 13.54 8.01 2.06
CA VAL A 71 14.46 8.55 3.06
C VAL A 71 13.93 8.52 4.50
N ASP A 72 12.61 8.52 4.68
CA ASP A 72 11.98 8.58 6.01
C ASP A 72 11.29 7.23 6.32
N LEU A 73 11.31 6.78 7.57
CA LEU A 73 10.51 5.64 8.03
C LEU A 73 9.26 6.16 8.74
N ASP A 74 8.10 5.99 8.12
CA ASP A 74 6.82 6.45 8.65
C ASP A 74 6.02 5.26 9.21
N PHE A 75 5.52 5.42 10.45
CA PHE A 75 4.71 4.41 11.13
C PHE A 75 3.41 5.00 11.67
N GLU A 76 2.31 4.24 11.57
CA GLU A 76 1.08 4.47 12.32
C GLU A 76 1.03 3.52 13.52
N ILE A 77 0.74 4.06 14.71
CA ILE A 77 0.73 3.33 15.98
C ILE A 77 -0.61 3.53 16.71
N SER A 78 -0.97 2.57 17.55
CA SER A 78 -2.28 2.52 18.25
C SER A 78 -2.34 3.29 19.57
N HIS A 79 -1.22 3.85 20.02
CA HIS A 79 -1.13 4.59 21.28
C HIS A 79 -0.59 6.01 21.06
N SER A 80 -0.80 6.87 22.06
CA SER A 80 -0.32 8.24 21.99
C SER A 80 1.21 8.31 22.10
N VAL A 81 1.84 9.10 21.24
CA VAL A 81 3.27 9.42 21.33
C VAL A 81 3.45 10.52 22.35
N ASN A 82 4.16 10.24 23.43
CA ASN A 82 4.51 11.21 24.48
C ASN A 82 6.03 11.26 24.70
N GLU A 83 6.50 12.27 25.42
CA GLU A 83 7.93 12.49 25.65
C GLU A 83 8.61 11.32 26.37
N LYS A 84 7.95 10.73 27.36
CA LYS A 84 8.49 9.58 28.11
C LYS A 84 8.75 8.39 27.17
N PHE A 85 7.75 8.05 26.35
CA PHE A 85 7.87 6.98 25.37
C PHE A 85 9.00 7.27 24.35
N LEU A 86 9.15 8.52 23.91
CA LEU A 86 10.22 8.88 22.97
C LEU A 86 11.62 8.82 23.60
N GLU A 87 11.78 9.16 24.88
CA GLU A 87 13.05 8.99 25.59
C GLU A 87 13.36 7.50 25.83
N GLU A 88 12.36 6.68 26.12
CA GLU A 88 12.50 5.21 26.22
C GLU A 88 12.95 4.62 24.86
N LEU A 89 12.23 4.92 23.78
CA LEU A 89 12.58 4.48 22.42
C LEU A 89 14.00 4.92 22.02
N LYS A 90 14.39 6.16 22.37
CA LYS A 90 15.72 6.70 22.09
C LYS A 90 16.81 5.91 22.82
N LYS A 91 16.60 5.64 24.10
CA LYS A 91 17.54 4.85 24.90
C LYS A 91 17.67 3.43 24.35
N GLU A 92 16.55 2.78 24.06
CA GLU A 92 16.54 1.40 23.57
C GLU A 92 17.19 1.24 22.20
N VAL A 93 17.01 2.21 21.28
CA VAL A 93 17.66 2.13 19.98
C VAL A 93 19.18 2.36 20.09
N GLU A 94 19.63 3.27 20.97
CA GLU A 94 21.06 3.47 21.23
C GLU A 94 21.70 2.22 21.86
N GLU A 95 21.06 1.64 22.88
CA GLU A 95 21.51 0.40 23.52
C GLU A 95 21.52 -0.78 22.55
N TYR A 96 20.49 -0.91 21.71
CA TYR A 96 20.43 -1.96 20.70
C TYR A 96 21.59 -1.87 19.71
N PHE A 97 21.88 -0.68 19.18
CA PHE A 97 22.97 -0.50 18.24
C PHE A 97 24.34 -0.71 18.88
N PHE A 98 24.54 -0.26 20.12
CA PHE A 98 25.76 -0.50 20.87
C PHE A 98 25.98 -2.00 21.12
N ASN A 99 24.99 -2.70 21.66
CA ASN A 99 25.10 -4.11 22.02
C ASN A 99 25.20 -5.03 20.81
N THR A 100 24.49 -4.73 19.72
CA THR A 100 24.41 -5.61 18.54
C THR A 100 25.55 -5.36 17.56
N TYR A 101 25.95 -4.09 17.37
CA TYR A 101 26.88 -3.71 16.31
C TYR A 101 28.13 -3.01 16.82
N GLY A 102 28.33 -2.89 18.13
CA GLY A 102 29.44 -2.14 18.73
C GLY A 102 29.45 -0.65 18.35
N ALA A 103 28.27 -0.13 17.95
CA ALA A 103 28.06 1.25 17.52
C ALA A 103 27.84 2.15 18.74
N GLY A 104 28.93 2.72 19.26
CA GLY A 104 28.91 3.71 20.33
C GLY A 104 28.44 5.09 19.87
N ALA A 105 28.45 6.06 20.78
CA ALA A 105 28.04 7.44 20.54
C ALA A 105 28.91 8.18 19.50
N ASP A 106 30.12 7.68 19.24
CA ASP A 106 31.00 8.11 18.15
C ASP A 106 30.51 7.64 16.77
N PHE A 107 29.68 6.59 16.71
CA PHE A 107 29.14 6.03 15.48
C PHE A 107 27.66 6.36 15.24
N MET A 108 26.81 6.27 16.26
CA MET A 108 25.38 6.56 16.15
C MET A 108 24.84 7.23 17.41
N THR A 109 24.06 8.30 17.22
CA THR A 109 23.24 8.88 18.30
C THR A 109 21.82 9.15 17.84
N ALA A 110 20.87 9.17 18.78
CA ALA A 110 19.48 9.46 18.50
C ALA A 110 19.03 10.78 19.15
N LYS A 111 18.18 11.53 18.44
CA LYS A 111 17.57 12.77 18.93
C LYS A 111 16.06 12.74 18.72
N ILE A 112 15.30 13.14 19.75
CA ILE A 112 13.86 13.34 19.61
C ILE A 112 13.57 14.50 18.65
N THR A 113 12.62 14.29 17.74
CA THR A 113 12.19 15.29 16.76
C THR A 113 10.73 15.66 16.91
N ALA A 114 10.46 16.96 17.07
CA ALA A 114 9.12 17.57 16.98
C ALA A 114 8.01 16.85 17.77
N GLY A 115 8.36 16.14 18.85
CA GLY A 115 7.44 15.32 19.65
C GLY A 115 6.80 14.14 18.93
N ARG A 116 7.29 13.74 17.74
CA ARG A 116 6.65 12.74 16.87
C ARG A 116 7.62 11.66 16.35
N GLY A 117 8.74 11.43 17.03
CA GLY A 117 9.68 10.37 16.67
C GLY A 117 11.14 10.75 16.85
N LEU A 118 12.04 10.02 16.18
CA LEU A 118 13.49 10.12 16.36
C LEU A 118 14.23 10.45 15.07
N LEU A 119 15.37 11.12 15.21
CA LEU A 119 16.39 11.28 14.18
C LEU A 119 17.66 10.57 14.65
N LEU A 120 17.98 9.45 13.99
CA LEU A 120 19.20 8.70 14.21
C LEU A 120 20.29 9.30 13.32
N LYS A 121 21.42 9.66 13.92
CA LYS A 121 22.56 10.28 13.27
C LYS A 121 23.72 9.31 13.24
N PHE A 122 24.14 8.92 12.05
CA PHE A 122 25.26 8.03 11.82
C PHE A 122 26.49 8.83 11.37
N TYR A 123 27.60 8.72 12.09
CA TYR A 123 28.83 9.51 11.89
C TYR A 123 29.82 8.81 10.95
N VAL A 124 29.34 8.35 9.81
CA VAL A 124 30.09 7.49 8.86
C VAL A 124 30.79 8.27 7.74
N GLY A 125 30.65 9.59 7.68
CA GLY A 125 31.07 10.38 6.52
C GLY A 125 32.58 10.51 6.32
N GLU A 126 33.39 10.43 7.37
CA GLU A 126 34.86 10.43 7.24
C GLU A 126 35.36 9.15 6.60
N GLU A 127 34.78 8.01 6.97
CA GLU A 127 35.19 6.69 6.49
C GLU A 127 34.73 6.40 5.06
N LEU A 128 33.64 7.04 4.62
CA LEU A 128 33.00 6.75 3.33
C LEU A 128 33.36 7.75 2.22
N GLY A 129 34.01 8.88 2.53
CA GLY A 129 34.63 9.75 1.52
C GLY A 129 33.70 10.37 0.46
N PHE A 130 32.39 10.46 0.71
CA PHE A 130 31.39 10.83 -0.33
C PHE A 130 31.22 12.34 -0.61
N GLY A 131 32.20 13.17 -0.24
CA GLY A 131 32.29 14.57 -0.71
C GLY A 131 31.19 15.54 -0.28
N HIS A 132 30.29 15.16 0.62
CA HIS A 132 29.21 16.03 1.10
C HIS A 132 29.64 16.88 2.31
N THR A 133 29.12 18.11 2.40
CA THR A 133 29.35 19.05 3.51
C THR A 133 29.07 18.48 4.91
N SER A 134 27.97 17.74 5.10
CA SER A 134 27.69 17.01 6.34
C SER A 134 28.32 15.62 6.30
N LYS A 135 29.13 15.28 7.30
CA LYS A 135 29.70 13.93 7.46
C LYS A 135 28.76 12.94 8.15
N GLN A 136 27.49 13.31 8.36
CA GLN A 136 26.52 12.47 9.08
C GLN A 136 25.40 12.03 8.16
N ILE A 137 25.00 10.77 8.20
CA ILE A 137 23.79 10.29 7.54
C ILE A 137 22.67 10.22 8.56
N HIS A 138 21.48 10.73 8.23
CA HIS A 138 20.36 10.77 9.16
C HIS A 138 19.25 9.83 8.71
N VAL A 139 18.78 8.96 9.59
CA VAL A 139 17.57 8.16 9.39
C VAL A 139 16.50 8.68 10.33
N LYS A 140 15.33 9.02 9.78
CA LYS A 140 14.21 9.53 10.57
C LYS A 140 13.16 8.43 10.79
N ILE A 141 12.71 8.31 12.03
CA ILE A 141 11.53 7.55 12.45
C ILE A 141 10.44 8.57 12.74
N ASP A 142 9.31 8.52 12.02
CA ASP A 142 8.13 9.36 12.25
C ASP A 142 6.98 8.49 12.73
N LEU A 143 6.39 8.86 13.87
CA LEU A 143 5.34 8.11 14.54
C LEU A 143 4.05 8.93 14.54
N ASN A 144 3.01 8.36 13.94
CA ASN A 144 1.70 8.96 13.86
C ASN A 144 0.70 8.12 14.66
N HIS A 145 0.07 8.73 15.66
CA HIS A 145 -1.03 8.09 16.39
C HIS A 145 -2.28 8.13 15.51
N PHE A 146 -2.57 7.01 14.84
CA PHE A 146 -3.72 6.85 13.98
C PHE A 146 -4.09 5.37 13.89
N VAL A 147 -5.39 5.09 14.01
CA VAL A 147 -5.94 3.77 13.78
C VAL A 147 -6.99 3.91 12.70
N ALA A 148 -6.66 3.42 11.52
CA ALA A 148 -7.58 3.39 10.40
C ALA A 148 -8.65 2.31 10.67
N PRO A 149 -9.95 2.66 10.72
CA PRO A 149 -11.00 1.66 10.83
C PRO A 149 -11.06 0.82 9.55
N LYS A 150 -11.36 -0.47 9.69
CA LYS A 150 -11.62 -1.40 8.57
C LYS A 150 -10.48 -1.59 7.55
N THR A 151 -9.26 -1.13 7.84
CA THR A 151 -8.14 -1.35 6.92
C THR A 151 -7.58 -2.76 7.02
N VAL A 152 -7.20 -3.31 5.87
CA VAL A 152 -6.51 -4.59 5.80
C VAL A 152 -5.01 -4.40 6.05
N ILE A 153 -4.50 -5.14 7.03
CA ILE A 153 -3.08 -5.18 7.38
C ILE A 153 -2.46 -6.46 6.84
N GLU A 154 -1.23 -6.34 6.34
CA GLU A 154 -0.42 -7.42 5.80
C GLU A 154 0.90 -7.57 6.57
N ARG A 155 1.43 -8.78 6.57
CA ARG A 155 2.74 -9.11 7.14
C ARG A 155 3.70 -9.47 6.02
N ARG A 156 4.84 -8.81 5.97
CA ARG A 156 5.81 -8.88 4.87
C ARG A 156 7.17 -9.27 5.44
N PRO A 157 7.56 -10.56 5.34
CA PRO A 157 8.90 -11.00 5.72
C PRO A 157 9.95 -10.34 4.81
N ILE A 158 10.96 -9.74 5.42
CA ILE A 158 12.09 -9.10 4.76
C ILE A 158 13.35 -9.84 5.17
N ASN A 159 14.14 -10.25 4.18
CA ASN A 159 15.49 -10.79 4.39
C ASN A 159 16.45 -9.92 3.59
N ARG A 160 17.44 -9.32 4.26
CA ARG A 160 18.45 -8.46 3.66
C ARG A 160 19.79 -8.74 4.32
N ASP A 161 20.72 -9.34 3.56
CA ASP A 161 22.00 -9.84 4.08
C ASP A 161 21.79 -10.76 5.30
N GLN A 162 22.20 -10.34 6.49
CA GLN A 162 22.02 -11.10 7.75
C GLN A 162 20.78 -10.67 8.56
N LEU A 163 20.03 -9.68 8.08
CA LEU A 163 18.85 -9.14 8.76
C LEU A 163 17.60 -9.90 8.32
N SER A 164 16.75 -10.26 9.28
CA SER A 164 15.47 -10.91 9.05
C SER A 164 14.43 -10.37 10.01
N PHE A 165 13.32 -9.87 9.47
CA PHE A 165 12.22 -9.31 10.24
C PHE A 165 10.92 -9.32 9.44
N VAL A 166 9.79 -9.09 10.10
CA VAL A 166 8.46 -9.07 9.45
C VAL A 166 7.86 -7.69 9.59
N ILE A 167 7.78 -6.96 8.47
CA ILE A 167 7.11 -5.66 8.43
C ILE A 167 5.60 -5.86 8.52
N ILE A 168 4.94 -5.09 9.36
CA ILE A 168 3.48 -4.92 9.35
C ILE A 168 3.16 -3.67 8.53
N THR A 169 2.33 -3.80 7.51
CA THR A 169 1.96 -2.70 6.58
C THR A 169 0.48 -2.76 6.24
N TYR A 170 -0.09 -1.67 5.73
CA TYR A 170 -1.38 -1.74 5.05
C TYR A 170 -1.28 -2.46 3.69
N ASN A 171 -2.42 -2.96 3.20
CA ASN A 171 -2.57 -3.40 1.82
C ASN A 171 -2.34 -2.25 0.82
N MET A 172 -2.24 -2.58 -0.46
CA MET A 172 -1.93 -1.59 -1.51
C MET A 172 -2.99 -0.47 -1.60
N ALA A 173 -4.27 -0.81 -1.41
CA ALA A 173 -5.38 0.13 -1.48
C ALA A 173 -5.30 1.22 -0.39
N SER A 174 -5.06 0.84 0.88
CA SER A 174 -4.93 1.83 1.96
C SER A 174 -3.61 2.59 1.86
N LEU A 175 -2.53 1.98 1.34
CA LEU A 175 -1.31 2.73 1.04
C LEU A 175 -1.54 3.81 -0.04
N MET A 176 -2.28 3.50 -1.12
CA MET A 176 -2.67 4.50 -2.12
C MET A 176 -3.57 5.59 -1.52
N ALA A 177 -4.55 5.21 -0.68
CA ALA A 177 -5.39 6.16 0.03
C ALA A 177 -4.56 7.10 0.92
N SER A 178 -3.57 6.58 1.65
CA SER A 178 -2.65 7.41 2.44
C SER A 178 -1.87 8.41 1.58
N LYS A 179 -1.56 8.05 0.33
CA LYS A 179 -0.89 8.93 -0.63
C LYS A 179 -1.81 10.05 -1.12
N LEU A 180 -3.04 9.72 -1.51
CA LEU A 180 -4.06 10.72 -1.87
C LEU A 180 -4.33 11.65 -0.70
N ALA A 181 -4.43 11.12 0.52
CA ALA A 181 -4.59 11.93 1.72
C ALA A 181 -3.42 12.89 1.94
N ALA A 182 -2.18 12.44 1.73
CA ALA A 182 -1.01 13.32 1.80
C ALA A 182 -1.08 14.44 0.73
N ILE A 183 -1.53 14.14 -0.49
CA ILE A 183 -1.67 15.14 -1.56
C ILE A 183 -2.75 16.18 -1.21
N PHE A 184 -3.88 15.76 -0.64
CA PHE A 184 -4.99 16.67 -0.35
C PHE A 184 -4.84 17.45 0.95
N LEU A 185 -4.16 16.89 1.96
CA LEU A 185 -4.15 17.45 3.32
C LEU A 185 -2.83 18.15 3.69
N ARG A 186 -1.76 18.00 2.89
CA ARG A 186 -0.52 18.72 3.17
C ARG A 186 -0.75 20.23 3.02
N GLY A 187 -0.25 20.99 4.00
CA GLY A 187 -0.16 22.44 3.93
C GLY A 187 1.11 22.93 3.23
N THR A 188 1.23 24.24 3.06
CA THR A 188 2.38 24.90 2.42
C THR A 188 3.72 24.57 3.09
N ARG A 189 4.71 24.19 2.30
CA ARG A 189 6.09 23.88 2.70
C ARG A 189 7.06 24.88 2.07
N GLY A 190 7.96 25.45 2.87
CA GLY A 190 9.07 26.26 2.36
C GLY A 190 10.23 25.41 1.84
N ILE A 191 10.72 25.67 0.63
CA ILE A 191 12.00 25.20 0.10
C ILE A 191 12.82 26.46 -0.26
N GLY A 192 13.80 26.79 0.58
CA GLY A 192 14.53 28.06 0.44
C GLY A 192 13.61 29.26 0.65
N ARG A 193 13.46 30.12 -0.37
CA ARG A 193 12.52 31.26 -0.37
C ARG A 193 11.15 30.91 -0.97
N ASP A 194 11.04 29.76 -1.64
CA ASP A 194 9.83 29.35 -2.35
C ASP A 194 8.92 28.56 -1.40
N LYS A 195 7.59 28.67 -1.54
CA LYS A 195 6.61 27.86 -0.81
C LYS A 195 5.83 27.00 -1.81
N TYR A 196 5.80 25.70 -1.57
CA TYR A 196 5.10 24.71 -2.38
C TYR A 196 4.03 24.02 -1.54
N GLU A 197 2.89 23.70 -2.14
CA GLU A 197 1.81 22.95 -1.46
C GLU A 197 2.06 21.43 -1.55
N GLU A 198 2.90 21.01 -2.50
CA GLU A 198 3.15 19.64 -2.88
C GLU A 198 4.59 19.16 -2.59
N LYS A 199 4.76 17.84 -2.42
CA LYS A 199 6.05 17.16 -2.49
C LYS A 199 6.13 16.38 -3.79
N GLY A 200 7.13 16.63 -4.62
CA GLY A 200 7.27 15.97 -5.93
C GLY A 200 7.23 14.44 -5.86
N ARG A 201 7.80 13.85 -4.80
CA ARG A 201 7.76 12.41 -4.56
C ARG A 201 6.37 11.82 -4.32
N ASP A 202 5.42 12.62 -3.82
CA ASP A 202 4.04 12.16 -3.67
C ASP A 202 3.36 12.03 -5.04
N ILE A 203 3.71 12.88 -6.01
CA ILE A 203 3.24 12.78 -7.40
C ILE A 203 3.82 11.54 -8.08
N TYR A 204 5.12 11.29 -7.90
CA TYR A 204 5.76 10.08 -8.42
C TYR A 204 5.08 8.81 -7.92
N ASP A 205 4.84 8.72 -6.61
CA ASP A 205 4.20 7.56 -5.99
C ASP A 205 2.76 7.40 -6.49
N LEU A 206 2.01 8.49 -6.62
CA LEU A 206 0.64 8.46 -7.16
C LEU A 206 0.64 7.84 -8.56
N LEU A 207 1.49 8.31 -9.47
CA LEU A 207 1.57 7.76 -10.83
C LEU A 207 2.01 6.29 -10.82
N TRP A 208 2.86 5.90 -9.87
CA TRP A 208 3.24 4.50 -9.69
C TRP A 208 2.05 3.63 -9.25
N TYR A 209 1.22 4.09 -8.32
CA TYR A 209 -0.04 3.40 -7.96
C TYR A 209 -0.99 3.33 -9.14
N MET A 210 -1.12 4.43 -9.89
CA MET A 210 -1.98 4.49 -11.06
C MET A 210 -1.51 3.55 -12.18
N GLY A 211 -0.21 3.43 -12.40
CA GLY A 211 0.35 2.45 -13.34
C GLY A 211 0.00 1.00 -12.98
N LYS A 212 -0.34 0.73 -11.72
CA LYS A 212 -0.79 -0.57 -11.22
C LYS A 212 -2.32 -0.71 -11.12
N LYS A 213 -3.08 0.32 -11.49
CA LYS A 213 -4.55 0.34 -11.41
C LYS A 213 -5.10 0.03 -10.02
N VAL A 214 -4.38 0.45 -8.98
CA VAL A 214 -4.80 0.29 -7.58
C VAL A 214 -6.04 1.15 -7.32
N VAL A 215 -7.08 0.58 -6.74
CA VAL A 215 -8.23 1.35 -6.26
C VAL A 215 -7.93 1.82 -4.82
N PRO A 216 -8.04 3.13 -4.51
CA PRO A 216 -7.78 3.61 -3.16
C PRO A 216 -8.83 3.10 -2.18
N ASP A 217 -8.41 2.80 -0.96
CA ASP A 217 -9.31 2.48 0.15
C ASP A 217 -10.09 3.74 0.57
N PHE A 218 -11.38 3.75 0.24
CA PHE A 218 -12.26 4.87 0.56
C PHE A 218 -12.53 5.02 2.06
N ASP A 219 -12.52 3.93 2.85
CA ASP A 219 -12.71 4.02 4.30
C ASP A 219 -11.51 4.69 4.96
N TYR A 220 -10.30 4.41 4.47
CA TYR A 220 -9.10 5.11 4.92
C TYR A 220 -9.20 6.62 4.64
N LEU A 221 -9.66 7.01 3.45
CA LEU A 221 -9.83 8.42 3.09
C LEU A 221 -10.87 9.12 3.97
N ILE A 222 -12.02 8.48 4.22
CA ILE A 222 -13.06 8.98 5.13
C ILE A 222 -12.49 9.16 6.54
N ALA A 223 -11.72 8.19 7.03
CA ALA A 223 -11.10 8.27 8.35
C ALA A 223 -10.05 9.40 8.46
N LYS A 224 -9.45 9.82 7.34
CA LYS A 224 -8.58 11.01 7.27
C LYS A 224 -9.37 12.32 7.04
N GLY A 225 -10.71 12.26 6.99
CA GLY A 225 -11.57 13.44 6.82
C GLY A 225 -11.73 13.90 5.37
N ILE A 226 -11.47 13.03 4.38
CA ILE A 226 -11.63 13.34 2.96
C ILE A 226 -12.99 12.83 2.50
N ASP A 227 -13.77 13.69 1.85
CA ASP A 227 -15.04 13.31 1.24
C ASP A 227 -14.79 12.49 -0.03
N VAL A 228 -15.39 11.30 -0.07
CA VAL A 228 -15.28 10.31 -1.16
C VAL A 228 -16.65 9.82 -1.63
N LYS A 229 -17.74 10.52 -1.25
CA LYS A 229 -19.09 10.17 -1.70
C LYS A 229 -19.20 10.09 -3.22
N ASP A 230 -18.41 10.89 -3.92
CA ASP A 230 -18.28 10.82 -5.37
C ASP A 230 -16.79 10.63 -5.74
N PRO A 231 -16.37 9.39 -6.04
CA PRO A 231 -15.04 9.10 -6.57
C PRO A 231 -14.69 9.93 -7.82
N ARG A 232 -15.65 10.29 -8.67
CA ARG A 232 -15.39 11.15 -9.83
C ARG A 232 -14.92 12.53 -9.37
N ALA A 233 -15.67 13.18 -8.50
CA ALA A 233 -15.30 14.47 -7.92
C ALA A 233 -13.93 14.43 -7.20
N LEU A 234 -13.59 13.31 -6.55
CA LEU A 234 -12.27 13.11 -5.94
C LEU A 234 -11.14 13.18 -6.98
N PHE A 235 -11.29 12.49 -8.11
CA PHE A 235 -10.31 12.48 -9.19
C PHE A 235 -10.31 13.78 -10.02
N ASP A 236 -11.45 14.46 -10.13
CA ASP A 236 -11.51 15.81 -10.71
C ASP A 236 -10.71 16.80 -9.85
N LYS A 237 -10.89 16.75 -8.52
CA LYS A 237 -10.11 17.55 -7.57
C LYS A 237 -8.62 17.21 -7.65
N LEU A 238 -8.28 15.93 -7.81
CA LEU A 238 -6.90 15.50 -8.02
C LEU A 238 -6.30 16.12 -9.28
N THR A 239 -7.05 16.11 -10.39
CA THR A 239 -6.63 16.70 -11.66
C THR A 239 -6.37 18.20 -11.53
N LEU A 240 -7.24 18.92 -10.81
CA LEU A 240 -7.03 20.34 -10.51
C LEU A 240 -5.77 20.59 -9.67
N GLN A 241 -5.42 19.67 -8.76
CA GLN A 241 -4.16 19.75 -8.01
C GLN A 241 -2.95 19.49 -8.90
N MET A 242 -3.01 18.51 -9.82
CA MET A 242 -1.89 18.23 -10.72
C MET A 242 -1.53 19.43 -11.61
N ASN A 243 -2.51 20.25 -12.00
CA ASN A 243 -2.25 21.47 -12.78
C ASN A 243 -1.46 22.54 -12.02
N LYS A 244 -1.42 22.50 -10.68
CA LYS A 244 -0.70 23.47 -9.84
C LYS A 244 0.74 23.04 -9.52
N VAL A 245 1.08 21.80 -9.79
CA VAL A 245 2.37 21.19 -9.45
C VAL A 245 3.50 21.88 -10.23
N SER A 246 4.54 22.30 -9.51
CA SER A 246 5.71 22.96 -10.09
C SER A 246 6.74 21.95 -10.59
N ASP A 247 7.11 22.02 -11.87
CA ASP A 247 8.13 21.13 -12.45
C ASP A 247 9.50 21.31 -11.78
N LYS A 248 9.84 22.55 -11.41
CA LYS A 248 11.06 22.86 -10.66
C LYS A 248 11.06 22.19 -9.29
N ASN A 249 9.92 22.17 -8.60
CA ASN A 249 9.80 21.50 -7.30
C ASN A 249 9.94 19.98 -7.45
N LEU A 250 9.34 19.40 -8.50
CA LEU A 250 9.48 17.97 -8.81
C LEU A 250 10.93 17.61 -9.11
N GLU A 251 11.62 18.39 -9.94
CA GLU A 251 13.03 18.16 -10.26
C GLU A 251 13.90 18.21 -9.00
N GLN A 252 13.69 19.20 -8.13
CA GLN A 252 14.43 19.35 -6.88
C GLN A 252 14.18 18.21 -5.87
N ASP A 253 12.93 17.78 -5.69
CA ASP A 253 12.58 16.72 -4.72
C ASP A 253 12.92 15.32 -5.26
N LEU A 254 12.74 15.07 -6.56
CA LEU A 254 12.95 13.74 -7.16
C LEU A 254 14.39 13.50 -7.61
N GLY A 255 15.10 14.51 -8.12
CA GLY A 255 16.45 14.35 -8.68
C GLY A 255 17.41 13.57 -7.77
N PRO A 256 17.52 13.90 -6.47
CA PRO A 256 18.38 13.19 -5.52
C PRO A 256 17.89 11.79 -5.11
N LEU A 257 16.69 11.37 -5.54
CA LEU A 257 16.10 10.07 -5.21
C LEU A 257 16.35 9.02 -6.30
N PHE A 258 17.05 9.36 -7.38
CA PHE A 258 17.37 8.43 -8.47
C PHE A 258 18.86 8.39 -8.78
N VAL A 259 19.36 7.16 -8.91
CA VAL A 259 20.68 6.87 -9.48
C VAL A 259 20.64 7.06 -11.00
N ASN A 260 19.61 6.54 -11.67
CA ASN A 260 19.44 6.69 -13.12
C ASN A 260 18.88 8.07 -13.48
N LYS A 261 19.78 9.02 -13.79
CA LYS A 261 19.42 10.40 -14.14
C LYS A 261 18.66 10.51 -15.47
N THR A 262 18.95 9.64 -16.44
CA THR A 262 18.22 9.59 -17.71
C THR A 262 16.76 9.20 -17.52
N PHE A 263 16.51 8.19 -16.67
CA PHE A 263 15.15 7.76 -16.35
C PHE A 263 14.33 8.89 -15.74
N ILE A 264 14.84 9.52 -14.67
CA ILE A 264 14.09 10.57 -13.98
C ILE A 264 13.95 11.82 -14.85
N GLY A 265 14.94 12.17 -15.67
CA GLY A 265 14.82 13.25 -16.64
C GLY A 265 13.70 13.02 -17.66
N ASN A 266 13.58 11.80 -18.18
CA ASN A 266 12.47 11.43 -19.07
C ASN A 266 11.12 11.41 -18.34
N TRP A 267 11.07 10.94 -17.10
CA TRP A 267 9.86 10.95 -16.30
C TRP A 267 9.37 12.40 -16.06
N LEU A 268 10.26 13.29 -15.61
CA LEU A 268 9.96 14.70 -15.37
C LEU A 268 9.48 15.43 -16.62
N LYS A 269 9.96 15.04 -17.80
CA LYS A 269 9.52 15.65 -19.06
C LYS A 269 8.08 15.27 -19.45
N ASN A 270 7.61 14.09 -19.04
CA ASN A 270 6.35 13.51 -19.56
C ASN A 270 5.33 13.18 -18.46
N TRP A 271 5.52 13.68 -17.23
CA TRP A 271 4.72 13.24 -16.09
C TRP A 271 3.25 13.67 -16.20
N ARG A 272 2.95 14.84 -16.78
CA ARG A 272 1.56 15.31 -16.96
C ARG A 272 0.82 14.50 -18.01
N GLU A 273 1.43 14.23 -19.15
CA GLU A 273 0.87 13.36 -20.18
C GLU A 273 0.70 11.94 -19.65
N SER A 274 1.67 11.46 -18.85
CA SER A 274 1.56 10.17 -18.17
C SER A 274 0.41 10.16 -17.18
N TYR A 275 0.22 11.22 -16.39
CA TYR A 275 -0.91 11.36 -15.47
C TYR A 275 -2.24 11.30 -16.20
N LEU A 276 -2.43 12.10 -17.27
CA LEU A 276 -3.68 12.13 -18.02
C LEU A 276 -4.00 10.77 -18.65
N ARG A 277 -3.01 10.13 -19.28
CA ARG A 277 -3.16 8.78 -19.84
C ARG A 277 -3.53 7.76 -18.75
N LEU A 278 -2.84 7.82 -17.60
CA LEU A 278 -3.13 6.92 -16.48
C LEU A 278 -4.52 7.19 -15.89
N LEU A 279 -4.96 8.45 -15.85
CA LEU A 279 -6.30 8.82 -15.41
C LEU A 279 -7.37 8.28 -16.36
N ASP A 280 -7.16 8.37 -17.67
CA ASP A 280 -8.06 7.78 -18.67
C ASP A 280 -8.13 6.25 -18.55
N ASP A 281 -7.01 5.61 -18.18
CA ASP A 281 -6.97 4.18 -17.85
C ASP A 281 -7.71 3.84 -16.54
N TYR A 282 -7.85 4.81 -15.63
CA TYR A 282 -8.76 4.76 -14.48
C TYR A 282 -10.17 5.12 -14.92
N LYS A 283 -10.80 4.21 -15.65
CA LYS A 283 -12.18 4.37 -16.06
C LYS A 283 -13.09 4.53 -14.84
N ILE A 284 -13.61 5.73 -14.65
CA ILE A 284 -14.58 6.04 -13.61
C ILE A 284 -15.95 5.84 -14.24
N ARG A 285 -16.71 4.85 -13.77
CA ARG A 285 -17.98 4.44 -14.37
C ARG A 285 -19.12 4.70 -13.39
N THR A 286 -20.21 5.27 -13.89
CA THR A 286 -21.46 5.34 -13.12
C THR A 286 -22.31 4.12 -13.48
N ILE A 287 -22.65 3.32 -12.48
CA ILE A 287 -23.42 2.10 -12.62
C ILE A 287 -24.90 2.45 -12.74
N THR A 288 -25.60 1.77 -13.65
CA THR A 288 -27.05 1.98 -13.84
C THR A 288 -27.88 0.80 -13.38
N GLU A 289 -27.61 -0.41 -13.89
CA GLU A 289 -28.39 -1.60 -13.53
C GLU A 289 -27.55 -2.87 -13.59
N LEU A 290 -27.95 -3.86 -12.78
CA LEU A 290 -27.44 -5.23 -12.89
C LEU A 290 -28.01 -5.88 -14.15
N GLU A 291 -27.14 -6.29 -15.07
CA GLU A 291 -27.51 -6.97 -16.31
C GLU A 291 -27.72 -8.47 -16.07
N SER A 292 -26.66 -9.16 -15.61
CA SER A 292 -26.64 -10.62 -15.44
C SER A 292 -25.67 -11.07 -14.35
N ILE A 293 -25.83 -12.32 -13.89
CA ILE A 293 -24.98 -12.99 -12.92
C ILE A 293 -24.53 -14.33 -13.52
N GLY A 294 -23.24 -14.46 -13.82
CA GLY A 294 -22.63 -15.73 -14.22
C GLY A 294 -22.08 -16.49 -13.00
N ILE A 295 -22.54 -17.72 -12.79
CA ILE A 295 -22.00 -18.63 -11.76
C ILE A 295 -21.26 -19.76 -12.46
N ASN A 296 -19.93 -19.80 -12.31
CA ASN A 296 -19.09 -20.78 -12.97
C ASN A 296 -18.32 -21.64 -11.96
N GLN A 297 -18.35 -22.96 -12.15
CA GLN A 297 -17.50 -23.91 -11.43
C GLN A 297 -16.26 -24.23 -12.27
N ASP A 298 -15.09 -24.06 -11.66
CA ASP A 298 -13.81 -24.45 -12.24
C ASP A 298 -13.22 -25.66 -11.49
N PHE A 299 -13.26 -26.83 -12.15
CA PHE A 299 -12.75 -28.10 -11.61
C PHE A 299 -11.22 -28.20 -11.59
N HIS A 300 -10.49 -27.31 -12.27
CA HIS A 300 -9.02 -27.30 -12.22
C HIS A 300 -8.49 -26.58 -10.99
N THR A 301 -9.22 -25.55 -10.54
CA THR A 301 -8.81 -24.73 -9.39
C THR A 301 -9.64 -25.00 -8.14
N ASP A 302 -10.64 -25.87 -8.22
CA ASP A 302 -11.58 -26.19 -7.13
C ASP A 302 -12.29 -24.93 -6.59
N ASN A 303 -12.66 -24.02 -7.47
CA ASN A 303 -13.30 -22.76 -7.13
C ASN A 303 -14.62 -22.55 -7.88
N PHE A 304 -15.51 -21.79 -7.25
CA PHE A 304 -16.62 -21.13 -7.92
C PHE A 304 -16.28 -19.66 -8.14
N SER A 305 -16.71 -19.13 -9.28
CA SER A 305 -16.73 -17.69 -9.55
C SER A 305 -18.15 -17.19 -9.72
N PHE A 306 -18.48 -16.09 -9.06
CA PHE A 306 -19.73 -15.36 -9.20
C PHE A 306 -19.41 -14.02 -9.85
N VAL A 307 -19.86 -13.84 -11.08
CA VAL A 307 -19.53 -12.71 -11.95
C VAL A 307 -20.78 -11.87 -12.15
N TYR A 308 -20.78 -10.64 -11.67
CA TYR A 308 -21.90 -9.71 -11.80
C TYR A 308 -21.59 -8.70 -12.90
N TRP A 309 -22.41 -8.65 -13.93
CA TRP A 309 -22.29 -7.64 -15.00
C TRP A 309 -23.27 -6.51 -14.77
N TYR A 310 -22.79 -5.28 -14.90
CA TYR A 310 -23.58 -4.08 -14.75
C TYR A 310 -23.44 -3.18 -15.97
N THR A 311 -24.52 -2.55 -16.39
CA THR A 311 -24.47 -1.48 -17.41
C THR A 311 -24.04 -0.16 -16.79
N THR A 312 -23.55 0.75 -17.62
CA THR A 312 -23.07 2.07 -17.21
C THR A 312 -23.73 3.20 -17.99
N GLU A 313 -23.78 4.40 -17.42
CA GLU A 313 -24.41 5.59 -18.04
C GLU A 313 -23.84 5.94 -19.43
N ASP A 314 -22.56 5.63 -19.67
CA ASP A 314 -21.88 5.85 -20.95
C ASP A 314 -22.07 4.71 -21.96
N GLY A 315 -23.01 3.79 -21.70
CA GLY A 315 -23.33 2.65 -22.57
C GLY A 315 -22.30 1.51 -22.53
N GLY A 316 -21.38 1.55 -21.56
CA GLY A 316 -20.43 0.47 -21.29
C GLY A 316 -21.00 -0.64 -20.40
N SER A 317 -20.11 -1.55 -20.01
CA SER A 317 -20.40 -2.61 -19.04
C SER A 317 -19.17 -2.83 -18.14
N VAL A 318 -19.42 -3.11 -16.86
CA VAL A 318 -18.40 -3.44 -15.86
C VAL A 318 -18.75 -4.74 -15.17
N ARG A 319 -17.79 -5.33 -14.45
CA ARG A 319 -18.07 -6.51 -13.64
C ARG A 319 -17.38 -6.59 -12.30
N ILE A 320 -18.02 -7.33 -11.39
CA ILE A 320 -17.46 -7.70 -10.09
C ILE A 320 -17.38 -9.23 -10.00
N ASP A 321 -16.16 -9.74 -9.80
CA ASP A 321 -15.81 -11.16 -9.81
C ASP A 321 -15.48 -11.64 -8.39
N TYR A 322 -16.41 -12.34 -7.75
CA TYR A 322 -16.17 -13.05 -6.49
C TYR A 322 -15.61 -14.44 -6.76
N ARG A 323 -14.57 -14.83 -6.05
CA ARG A 323 -13.99 -16.19 -6.11
C ARG A 323 -14.06 -16.86 -4.75
N ILE A 324 -14.57 -18.07 -4.72
CA ILE A 324 -14.75 -18.83 -3.48
C ILE A 324 -14.40 -20.30 -3.72
N SER A 325 -13.70 -20.92 -2.77
CA SER A 325 -13.39 -22.35 -2.85
C SER A 325 -14.68 -23.17 -2.84
N ASN A 326 -14.72 -24.25 -3.64
CA ASN A 326 -15.81 -25.22 -3.68
C ASN A 326 -16.17 -25.78 -2.29
N TYR A 327 -15.24 -25.78 -1.34
CA TYR A 327 -15.48 -26.21 0.03
C TYR A 327 -16.67 -25.49 0.69
N TRP A 328 -16.83 -24.19 0.44
CA TRP A 328 -17.98 -23.43 0.95
C TRP A 328 -19.32 -23.91 0.38
N ILE A 329 -19.30 -24.42 -0.84
CA ILE A 329 -20.50 -24.81 -1.58
C ILE A 329 -20.84 -26.28 -1.33
N ASP A 330 -19.84 -27.16 -1.33
CA ASP A 330 -20.04 -28.61 -1.31
C ASP A 330 -20.28 -29.17 0.10
N PHE A 331 -19.91 -28.43 1.16
CA PHE A 331 -20.00 -28.89 2.55
C PHE A 331 -20.96 -28.06 3.40
N ARG A 332 -21.57 -28.68 4.43
CA ARG A 332 -22.62 -28.08 5.27
C ARG A 332 -22.11 -26.90 6.10
N GLU A 333 -20.83 -26.87 6.41
CA GLU A 333 -20.15 -25.80 7.11
C GLU A 333 -20.33 -24.46 6.38
N GLY A 334 -20.45 -24.49 5.06
CA GLY A 334 -20.75 -23.31 4.23
C GLY A 334 -22.23 -23.05 3.96
N ASP A 335 -23.17 -23.75 4.60
CA ASP A 335 -24.61 -23.48 4.40
C ASP A 335 -24.99 -22.10 4.95
N LEU A 336 -25.56 -21.23 4.11
CA LEU A 336 -25.98 -19.89 4.52
C LEU A 336 -27.44 -19.91 4.98
N GLN A 337 -27.75 -19.10 6.00
CA GLN A 337 -29.13 -18.87 6.48
C GLN A 337 -29.82 -17.70 5.73
N ILE A 338 -29.17 -17.18 4.68
CA ILE A 338 -29.76 -16.17 3.78
C ILE A 338 -30.78 -16.83 2.88
N LYS A 339 -31.91 -16.18 2.66
CA LYS A 339 -32.88 -16.58 1.62
C LYS A 339 -32.39 -16.08 0.27
N ALA A 340 -32.47 -16.92 -0.77
CA ALA A 340 -32.21 -16.49 -2.13
C ALA A 340 -33.19 -15.38 -2.54
N ASP A 341 -32.67 -14.30 -3.13
CA ASP A 341 -33.50 -13.25 -3.71
C ASP A 341 -34.03 -13.69 -5.07
N LYS A 342 -35.33 -14.00 -5.12
CA LYS A 342 -36.02 -14.44 -6.34
C LYS A 342 -35.94 -13.43 -7.48
N LYS A 343 -35.69 -12.15 -7.21
CA LYS A 343 -35.52 -11.14 -8.26
C LYS A 343 -34.27 -11.37 -9.11
N LEU A 344 -33.31 -12.13 -8.59
CA LEU A 344 -32.06 -12.45 -9.30
C LEU A 344 -32.20 -13.70 -10.17
N ASP A 345 -33.25 -14.51 -10.00
CA ASP A 345 -33.38 -15.82 -10.66
C ASP A 345 -33.29 -15.71 -12.19
N ASP A 346 -34.00 -14.74 -12.77
CA ASP A 346 -34.02 -14.51 -14.22
C ASP A 346 -32.72 -13.92 -14.77
N LYS A 347 -31.80 -13.50 -13.89
CA LYS A 347 -30.49 -12.93 -14.23
C LYS A 347 -29.35 -13.92 -14.02
N ILE A 348 -29.60 -15.09 -13.40
CA ILE A 348 -28.55 -16.05 -13.06
C ILE A 348 -28.37 -17.08 -14.18
N GLU A 349 -27.12 -17.23 -14.63
CA GLU A 349 -26.69 -18.27 -15.55
C GLU A 349 -25.67 -19.20 -14.90
N PHE A 350 -25.90 -20.51 -14.95
CA PHE A 350 -24.98 -21.53 -14.43
C PHE A 350 -24.10 -22.09 -15.55
N ARG A 351 -22.79 -22.17 -15.31
CA ARG A 351 -21.79 -22.72 -16.23
C ARG A 351 -20.81 -23.64 -15.49
N SER A 352 -20.27 -24.65 -16.17
CA SER A 352 -19.22 -25.52 -15.61
C SER A 352 -18.25 -25.99 -16.69
N ASN A 353 -16.96 -26.12 -16.35
CA ASN A 353 -15.93 -26.61 -17.27
C ASN A 353 -15.69 -28.14 -17.20
N GLY A 354 -16.57 -28.88 -16.52
CA GLY A 354 -16.46 -30.32 -16.32
C GLY A 354 -17.75 -30.96 -15.78
N ARG A 355 -17.72 -32.27 -15.54
CA ARG A 355 -18.82 -33.05 -14.94
C ARG A 355 -18.45 -33.47 -13.51
N SER A 356 -19.30 -33.12 -12.55
CA SER A 356 -19.24 -33.59 -11.16
C SER A 356 -20.20 -34.77 -10.94
N SER A 357 -19.82 -35.72 -10.09
CA SER A 357 -20.71 -36.77 -9.58
C SER A 357 -21.65 -36.27 -8.47
N ARG A 358 -21.34 -35.13 -7.85
CA ARG A 358 -22.19 -34.45 -6.85
C ARG A 358 -22.94 -33.31 -7.52
N LYS A 359 -24.28 -33.36 -7.49
CA LYS A 359 -25.12 -32.26 -7.97
C LYS A 359 -25.10 -31.16 -6.91
N THR A 360 -24.34 -30.09 -7.16
CA THR A 360 -24.33 -28.90 -6.33
C THR A 360 -25.74 -28.32 -6.26
N SER A 361 -26.19 -27.92 -5.06
CA SER A 361 -27.52 -27.33 -4.89
C SER A 361 -27.57 -25.94 -5.54
N GLU A 362 -28.35 -25.79 -6.61
CA GLU A 362 -28.61 -24.50 -7.24
C GLU A 362 -29.15 -23.48 -6.24
N GLU A 363 -30.00 -23.92 -5.30
CA GLU A 363 -30.50 -23.06 -4.23
C GLU A 363 -29.37 -22.48 -3.39
N LYS A 364 -28.37 -23.30 -3.03
CA LYS A 364 -27.21 -22.83 -2.27
C LYS A 364 -26.41 -21.82 -3.07
N LEU A 365 -26.17 -22.08 -4.37
CA LEU A 365 -25.51 -21.10 -5.24
C LEU A 365 -26.27 -19.78 -5.31
N LYS A 366 -27.61 -19.81 -5.39
CA LYS A 366 -28.45 -18.61 -5.37
C LYS A 366 -28.36 -17.84 -4.05
N GLN A 367 -28.22 -18.53 -2.90
CA GLN A 367 -27.98 -17.87 -1.61
C GLN A 367 -26.66 -17.10 -1.60
N TYR A 368 -25.57 -17.70 -2.11
CA TYR A 368 -24.29 -17.02 -2.26
C TYR A 368 -24.36 -15.86 -3.25
N ALA A 369 -25.06 -16.06 -4.37
CA ALA A 369 -25.29 -14.99 -5.34
C ALA A 369 -26.03 -13.80 -4.73
N THR A 370 -26.99 -14.06 -3.84
CA THR A 370 -27.71 -13.03 -3.09
C THR A 370 -26.79 -12.31 -2.10
N LEU A 371 -25.97 -13.05 -1.35
CA LEU A 371 -25.02 -12.45 -0.39
C LEU A 371 -24.04 -11.50 -1.08
N PHE A 372 -23.44 -11.92 -2.19
CA PHE A 372 -22.47 -11.11 -2.91
C PHE A 372 -23.14 -9.92 -3.62
N TYR A 373 -24.35 -10.10 -4.16
CA TYR A 373 -25.14 -8.99 -4.67
C TYR A 373 -25.40 -7.91 -3.60
N GLN A 374 -25.77 -8.30 -2.38
CA GLN A 374 -25.95 -7.36 -1.26
C GLN A 374 -24.66 -6.62 -0.89
N LYS A 375 -23.48 -7.22 -1.11
CA LYS A 375 -22.20 -6.53 -0.90
C LYS A 375 -21.94 -5.50 -2.00
N ASN A 376 -22.27 -5.82 -3.26
CA ASN A 376 -22.20 -4.86 -4.36
C ASN A 376 -23.11 -3.65 -4.11
N GLU A 377 -24.37 -3.87 -3.73
CA GLU A 377 -25.32 -2.78 -3.43
C GLU A 377 -24.82 -1.85 -2.31
N LYS A 378 -24.20 -2.42 -1.26
CA LYS A 378 -23.57 -1.61 -0.20
C LYS A 378 -22.40 -0.79 -0.72
N TYR A 379 -21.56 -1.38 -1.57
CA TYR A 379 -20.43 -0.69 -2.19
C TYR A 379 -20.91 0.47 -3.06
N PHE A 380 -21.87 0.24 -3.97
CA PHE A 380 -22.40 1.29 -4.84
C PHE A 380 -23.12 2.39 -4.06
N LYS A 381 -23.88 2.04 -3.01
CA LYS A 381 -24.44 3.05 -2.11
C LYS A 381 -23.37 3.91 -1.41
N LYS A 382 -22.23 3.32 -1.06
CA LYS A 382 -21.09 4.02 -0.44
C LYS A 382 -20.38 4.93 -1.42
N THR A 383 -20.33 4.56 -2.71
CA THR A 383 -19.60 5.29 -3.76
C THR A 383 -20.52 6.09 -4.70
N ASN A 384 -21.79 6.28 -4.33
CA ASN A 384 -22.82 6.94 -5.15
C ASN A 384 -22.90 6.37 -6.57
N ASP A 385 -22.96 5.04 -6.64
CA ASP A 385 -23.02 4.24 -7.86
C ASP A 385 -21.80 4.42 -8.77
N VAL A 386 -20.69 4.94 -8.27
CA VAL A 386 -19.44 5.06 -9.02
C VAL A 386 -18.51 3.89 -8.75
N MET A 387 -17.98 3.29 -9.80
CA MET A 387 -16.97 2.25 -9.76
C MET A 387 -15.68 2.72 -10.45
N LEU A 388 -14.54 2.42 -9.84
CA LEU A 388 -13.22 2.64 -10.42
C LEU A 388 -12.74 1.39 -11.15
N GLY A 389 -12.47 1.52 -12.45
CA GLY A 389 -12.11 0.43 -13.34
C GLY A 389 -13.32 -0.30 -13.92
N ASP A 390 -13.06 -1.12 -14.95
CA ASP A 390 -14.12 -1.95 -15.56
C ASP A 390 -14.31 -3.30 -14.84
N VAL A 391 -13.38 -3.69 -13.97
CA VAL A 391 -13.38 -5.01 -13.31
C VAL A 391 -12.89 -4.89 -11.87
N ILE A 392 -13.67 -5.40 -10.92
CA ILE A 392 -13.23 -5.70 -9.55
C ILE A 392 -13.12 -7.21 -9.39
N ILE A 393 -12.00 -7.70 -8.85
CA ILE A 393 -11.78 -9.14 -8.60
C ILE A 393 -11.41 -9.33 -7.13
N THR A 394 -12.11 -10.22 -6.44
CA THR A 394 -11.78 -10.56 -5.04
C THR A 394 -10.60 -11.55 -4.94
N LYS A 395 -9.97 -11.59 -3.77
CA LYS A 395 -9.20 -12.76 -3.32
C LYS A 395 -10.10 -13.99 -3.31
N VAL A 396 -9.49 -15.17 -3.45
CA VAL A 396 -10.20 -16.44 -3.32
C VAL A 396 -10.56 -16.66 -1.86
N ILE A 397 -11.84 -16.74 -1.56
CA ILE A 397 -12.37 -16.94 -0.22
C ILE A 397 -12.27 -18.43 0.14
N ARG A 398 -11.56 -18.75 1.22
CA ARG A 398 -11.34 -20.11 1.72
C ARG A 398 -11.86 -20.27 3.15
N MET A 399 -12.24 -21.49 3.52
CA MET A 399 -12.53 -21.84 4.93
C MET A 399 -11.30 -22.35 5.68
N THR A 400 -10.28 -22.83 4.95
CA THR A 400 -9.07 -23.44 5.52
C THR A 400 -7.83 -22.63 5.19
N ALA A 401 -6.90 -22.55 6.15
CA ALA A 401 -5.63 -21.85 6.01
C ALA A 401 -4.49 -22.72 5.47
N GLU A 402 -4.78 -23.96 5.07
CA GLU A 402 -3.77 -24.88 4.54
C GLU A 402 -3.14 -24.31 3.27
N LYS A 403 -1.81 -24.11 3.31
CA LYS A 403 -1.01 -23.53 2.23
C LYS A 403 -1.58 -22.20 1.72
N LEU A 404 -2.09 -21.37 2.63
CA LEU A 404 -2.73 -20.10 2.28
C LEU A 404 -1.74 -19.15 1.57
N ASN A 405 -2.05 -18.79 0.33
CA ASN A 405 -1.38 -17.68 -0.34
C ASN A 405 -2.11 -16.37 -0.03
N GLN A 406 -1.66 -15.64 1.00
CA GLN A 406 -2.31 -14.41 1.48
C GLN A 406 -2.40 -13.28 0.43
N ARG A 407 -1.62 -13.36 -0.66
CA ARG A 407 -1.71 -12.40 -1.77
C ARG A 407 -2.96 -12.64 -2.63
N GLU A 408 -3.30 -13.90 -2.84
CA GLU A 408 -4.38 -14.30 -3.75
C GLU A 408 -5.63 -14.81 -3.02
N GLN A 409 -5.51 -15.10 -1.72
CA GLN A 409 -6.49 -15.84 -0.95
C GLN A 409 -6.73 -15.19 0.41
N ILE A 410 -7.95 -15.34 0.91
CA ILE A 410 -8.38 -14.91 2.24
C ILE A 410 -9.11 -16.05 2.95
N VAL A 411 -8.87 -16.23 4.25
CA VAL A 411 -9.56 -17.24 5.06
C VAL A 411 -10.62 -16.54 5.90
N LEU A 412 -11.86 -16.98 5.76
CA LEU A 412 -12.99 -16.46 6.51
C LEU A 412 -13.76 -17.60 7.16
N ASN A 413 -14.30 -17.34 8.35
CA ASN A 413 -15.39 -18.14 8.89
C ASN A 413 -16.73 -17.58 8.39
N LYS A 414 -17.83 -18.31 8.64
CA LYS A 414 -19.17 -17.91 8.17
C LYS A 414 -19.59 -16.53 8.66
N SER A 415 -19.31 -16.22 9.94
CA SER A 415 -19.64 -14.92 10.52
C SER A 415 -18.92 -13.79 9.79
N ALA A 416 -17.61 -13.95 9.58
CA ALA A 416 -16.77 -12.98 8.87
C ALA A 416 -17.19 -12.79 7.41
N LEU A 417 -17.54 -13.89 6.70
CA LEU A 417 -18.05 -13.80 5.32
C LEU A 417 -19.37 -13.03 5.25
N LEU A 418 -20.25 -13.18 6.23
CA LEU A 418 -21.52 -12.44 6.28
C LEU A 418 -21.30 -10.96 6.61
N SER A 419 -20.35 -10.64 7.50
CA SER A 419 -20.11 -9.29 7.99
C SER A 419 -19.22 -8.43 7.10
N CYS A 420 -18.27 -9.03 6.36
CA CYS A 420 -17.31 -8.27 5.56
C CYS A 420 -17.98 -7.48 4.43
N GLU A 421 -17.32 -6.43 3.97
CA GLU A 421 -17.70 -5.62 2.81
C GLU A 421 -16.96 -6.11 1.56
N LEU A 422 -17.30 -5.58 0.38
CA LEU A 422 -16.57 -5.91 -0.85
C LEU A 422 -15.10 -5.46 -0.75
N ASP A 423 -14.86 -4.30 -0.13
CA ASP A 423 -13.52 -3.71 0.04
C ASP A 423 -12.56 -4.63 0.82
N ASP A 424 -13.07 -5.37 1.80
CA ASP A 424 -12.30 -6.36 2.60
C ASP A 424 -11.81 -7.55 1.76
N LEU A 425 -12.44 -7.80 0.61
CA LEU A 425 -12.20 -8.96 -0.24
C LEU A 425 -11.32 -8.65 -1.43
N LEU A 426 -10.93 -7.38 -1.65
CA LEU A 426 -10.12 -6.96 -2.78
C LEU A 426 -8.71 -7.57 -2.74
N LYS A 427 -8.12 -7.78 -3.92
CA LYS A 427 -6.77 -8.34 -4.07
C LYS A 427 -5.66 -7.43 -3.57
#